data_AF-A0A382RBP2-F1
#
_entry.id   AF-A0A382RBP2-F1
#
_cell.length_a   1.000
_cell.length_b   1.000
_cell.length_c   1.000
_cell.angle_alpha   90.00
_cell.angle_beta   90.00
_cell.angle_gamma   90.00
#
_symmetry.space_group_name_H-M   'P 1'
#
loop_
_entity.id
_entity.type
_entity.pdbx_description
1 polymer ?
#
loop_
_entity_poly.entity_id
_entity_poly.type
_entity_poly.pdbx_seq_one_letter_code
_entity_poly.pdbx_strand_id
1 'polypeptide(L)'
;MEDIGTYYIRMLTNIALYNGQTIGISIIHSFLSYLTMIYLFILAVLILRARPSAPENRFMSLMLVTEGFKVMANWYNIYPFGPEIMPVIMYCRVAWYFFVILSLLMYFSTSSFYPVKYLGFMNKNIIRNNLFWVLPLLSVLIIGSMIYNAGGMVEAFGGLVFLSDKEYGIPGELTLYPGSDPLV
;
A
#
# COMPACT_ATOMS: atom_id res chain seq x y z
N MET A 1 21.77 -21.47 -9.12
CA MET A 1 21.09 -20.45 -8.29
C MET A 1 22.13 -19.39 -8.01
N GLU A 2 21.91 -18.17 -8.49
CA GLU A 2 22.81 -17.04 -8.23
C GLU A 2 22.82 -16.74 -6.73
N ASP A 3 23.99 -16.43 -6.17
CA ASP A 3 24.07 -16.01 -4.77
C ASP A 3 23.30 -14.69 -4.57
N ILE A 4 22.51 -14.62 -3.49
CA ILE A 4 21.63 -13.49 -3.19
C ILE A 4 22.45 -12.18 -3.08
N GLY A 5 23.66 -12.26 -2.52
CA GLY A 5 24.56 -11.11 -2.44
C GLY A 5 24.98 -10.59 -3.82
N THR A 6 25.32 -11.51 -4.72
CA THR A 6 25.71 -11.18 -6.10
C THR A 6 24.55 -10.55 -6.88
N TYR A 7 23.32 -11.03 -6.66
CA TYR A 7 22.12 -10.43 -7.24
C TYR A 7 21.93 -8.96 -6.86
N TYR A 8 22.01 -8.62 -5.56
CA TYR A 8 21.86 -7.24 -5.11
C TYR A 8 22.98 -6.34 -5.62
N ILE A 9 24.23 -6.81 -5.58
CA ILE A 9 25.38 -6.06 -6.11
C ILE A 9 25.14 -5.73 -7.59
N ARG A 10 24.76 -6.72 -8.40
CA ARG A 10 24.46 -6.53 -9.82
C ARG A 10 23.32 -5.53 -10.06
N MET A 11 22.24 -5.63 -9.31
CA MET A 11 21.09 -4.73 -9.50
C MET A 11 21.38 -3.29 -9.06
N LEU A 12 22.24 -3.10 -8.05
CA LEU A 12 22.63 -1.78 -7.57
C LEU A 12 23.71 -1.12 -8.44
N THR A 13 24.60 -1.90 -9.08
CA THR A 13 25.64 -1.35 -9.97
C THR A 13 25.13 -1.05 -11.38
N ASN A 14 24.11 -1.75 -11.86
CA ASN A 14 23.51 -1.55 -13.19
C ASN A 14 22.33 -0.56 -13.20
N ILE A 15 22.33 0.43 -12.30
CA ILE A 15 21.29 1.46 -12.31
C ILE A 15 21.53 2.38 -13.51
N ALA A 16 20.70 2.24 -14.55
CA ALA A 16 20.74 3.09 -15.74
C ALA A 16 19.33 3.67 -16.01
N LEU A 17 19.11 4.89 -15.50
CA LEU A 17 17.85 5.63 -15.67
C LEU A 17 17.48 5.88 -17.14
N TYR A 18 18.49 6.10 -17.99
CA TYR A 18 18.30 6.38 -19.41
C TYR A 18 17.88 5.13 -20.20
N ASN A 19 18.31 3.94 -19.77
CA ASN A 19 18.04 2.67 -20.45
C ASN A 19 16.84 1.91 -19.85
N GLY A 20 16.12 2.52 -18.90
CA GLY A 20 14.97 1.88 -18.23
C GLY A 20 15.35 0.82 -17.18
N GLN A 21 16.63 0.68 -16.81
CA GLN A 21 17.07 -0.25 -15.77
C GLN A 21 16.86 0.36 -14.38
N THR A 22 15.59 0.38 -13.94
CA THR A 22 15.15 1.01 -12.68
C THR A 22 14.99 0.03 -11.51
N ILE A 23 15.33 -1.24 -11.71
CA ILE A 23 15.16 -2.30 -10.69
C ILE A 23 15.98 -1.99 -9.44
N GLY A 24 17.25 -1.57 -9.58
CA GLY A 24 18.09 -1.18 -8.42
C GLY A 24 17.51 -0.02 -7.61
N ILE A 25 16.91 0.97 -8.28
CA ILE A 25 16.22 2.09 -7.62
C ILE A 25 14.98 1.59 -6.88
N SER A 26 14.24 0.66 -7.49
CA SER A 26 13.04 0.07 -6.88
C SER A 26 13.38 -0.71 -5.61
N ILE A 27 14.52 -1.40 -5.57
CA ILE A 27 15.02 -2.08 -4.35
C ILE A 27 15.33 -1.04 -3.26
N ILE A 28 16.10 0.01 -3.58
CA ILE A 28 16.46 1.06 -2.62
C ILE A 28 15.20 1.74 -2.07
N HIS A 29 14.29 2.13 -2.95
CA HIS A 29 13.02 2.74 -2.59
C HIS A 29 12.21 1.82 -1.66
N SER A 30 12.12 0.54 -1.99
CA SER A 30 11.33 -0.42 -1.19
C SER A 30 11.92 -0.64 0.20
N PHE A 31 13.24 -0.66 0.33
CA PHE A 31 13.90 -0.70 1.64
C PHE A 31 13.62 0.57 2.45
N LEU A 32 13.76 1.75 1.85
CA LEU A 32 13.48 3.02 2.51
C LEU A 32 12.01 3.13 2.92
N SER A 33 11.09 2.73 2.06
CA SER A 33 9.65 2.65 2.34
C SER A 33 9.35 1.80 3.58
N TYR A 34 10.03 0.67 3.74
CA TYR A 34 9.83 -0.21 4.90
C TYR A 34 10.30 0.45 6.20
N LEU A 35 11.46 1.12 6.17
CA LEU A 35 11.94 1.90 7.30
C LEU A 35 10.98 3.05 7.65
N THR A 36 10.48 3.77 6.64
CA THR A 36 9.50 4.84 6.83
C THR A 36 8.20 4.29 7.45
N MET A 37 7.71 3.14 6.99
CA MET A 37 6.53 2.50 7.59
C MET A 37 6.74 2.20 9.09
N ILE A 38 7.87 1.58 9.45
CA ILE A 38 8.20 1.29 10.85
C ILE A 38 8.20 2.57 11.68
N TYR A 39 8.84 3.62 11.18
CA TYR A 39 8.91 4.91 11.84
C TYR A 39 7.51 5.52 12.05
N LEU A 40 6.65 5.50 11.03
CA LEU A 40 5.27 5.99 11.12
C LEU A 40 4.43 5.19 12.11
N PHE A 41 4.63 3.87 12.21
CA PHE A 41 3.93 3.05 13.21
C PHE A 41 4.40 3.35 14.63
N ILE A 42 5.70 3.57 14.84
CA ILE A 42 6.22 4.02 16.13
C ILE A 42 5.57 5.35 16.52
N LEU A 43 5.54 6.34 15.61
CA LEU A 43 4.88 7.61 15.86
C LEU A 43 3.38 7.45 16.14
N ALA A 44 2.69 6.60 15.39
CA ALA A 44 1.27 6.32 15.61
C ALA A 44 1.00 5.79 17.02
N VAL A 45 1.85 4.88 17.51
CA VAL A 45 1.77 4.33 18.88
C VAL A 45 2.07 5.41 19.92
N LEU A 46 3.10 6.23 19.70
CA LEU A 46 3.46 7.31 20.63
C LEU A 46 2.34 8.35 20.76
N ILE A 47 1.73 8.78 19.65
CA ILE A 47 0.60 9.73 19.66
C ILE A 47 -0.60 9.13 20.39
N LEU A 48 -0.91 7.86 20.13
CA LEU A 48 -2.02 7.17 20.78
C LEU A 48 -1.78 7.04 22.29
N ARG A 49 -0.55 6.71 22.69
CA ARG A 49 -0.16 6.62 24.12
C ARG A 49 -0.16 7.97 24.82
N ALA A 50 0.17 9.06 24.13
CA ALA A 50 0.24 10.39 24.74
C ALA A 50 -1.10 10.84 25.33
N ARG A 51 -2.21 10.67 24.58
CA ARG A 51 -3.58 10.95 25.05
C ARG A 51 -4.61 10.06 24.33
N PRO A 52 -4.85 8.82 24.81
CA PRO A 52 -5.72 7.87 24.09
C PRO A 52 -7.20 8.27 24.09
N SER A 53 -7.65 9.03 25.10
CA SER A 53 -9.03 9.49 25.18
C SER A 53 -9.37 10.60 24.18
N ALA A 54 -8.38 11.38 23.74
CA ALA A 54 -8.56 12.47 22.80
C ALA A 54 -8.92 11.91 21.41
N PRO A 55 -10.07 12.28 20.82
CA PRO A 55 -10.44 11.80 19.48
C PRO A 55 -9.46 12.27 18.40
N GLU A 56 -8.81 13.41 18.61
CA GLU A 56 -7.79 13.94 17.71
C GLU A 56 -6.54 13.03 17.64
N ASN A 57 -6.02 12.58 18.79
CA ASN A 57 -4.89 11.67 18.84
C ASN A 57 -5.21 10.31 18.21
N ARG A 58 -6.41 9.78 18.46
CA ARG A 58 -6.89 8.54 17.82
C ARG A 58 -6.93 8.68 16.31
N PHE A 59 -7.48 9.79 15.82
CA PHE A 59 -7.53 10.10 14.40
C PHE A 59 -6.14 10.27 13.78
N MET A 60 -5.26 11.05 14.38
CA MET A 60 -3.87 11.21 13.90
C MET A 60 -3.10 9.89 13.91
N SER A 61 -3.27 9.07 14.94
CA SER A 61 -2.65 7.74 15.01
C SER A 61 -3.10 6.85 13.85
N LEU A 62 -4.40 6.78 13.59
CA LEU A 62 -4.96 6.02 12.46
C LEU A 62 -4.44 6.54 11.11
N MET A 63 -4.25 7.86 10.98
CA MET A 63 -3.73 8.47 9.76
C MET A 63 -2.29 8.02 9.52
N LEU A 64 -1.44 8.02 10.54
CA LEU A 64 -0.06 7.56 10.44
C LEU A 64 0.03 6.07 10.11
N VAL A 65 -0.84 5.23 10.68
CA VAL A 65 -0.92 3.81 10.30
C VAL A 65 -1.30 3.67 8.82
N THR A 66 -2.27 4.45 8.38
CA THR A 66 -2.74 4.44 6.99
C THR A 66 -1.63 4.88 6.02
N GLU A 67 -0.93 5.98 6.32
CA GLU A 67 0.21 6.44 5.53
C GLU A 67 1.35 5.42 5.52
N GLY A 68 1.66 4.80 6.67
CA GLY A 68 2.69 3.78 6.78
C GLY A 68 2.45 2.60 5.84
N PHE A 69 1.22 2.07 5.80
CA PHE A 69 0.87 0.98 4.89
C PHE A 69 0.93 1.39 3.41
N LYS A 70 0.53 2.62 3.07
CA LYS A 70 0.57 3.09 1.67
C LYS A 70 2.00 3.26 1.16
N VAL A 71 2.91 3.74 1.99
CA VAL A 71 4.33 3.94 1.64
C VAL A 71 5.00 2.60 1.25
N MET A 72 4.51 1.48 1.79
CA MET A 72 4.98 0.13 1.52
C MET A 72 4.55 -0.44 0.13
N ALA A 73 3.99 0.37 -0.79
CA ALA A 73 3.41 -0.10 -2.05
C ALA A 73 4.27 -1.10 -2.87
N ASN A 74 5.60 -0.95 -2.83
CA ASN A 74 6.56 -1.67 -3.65
C ASN A 74 7.37 -2.75 -2.91
N TRP A 75 6.93 -3.18 -1.72
CA TRP A 75 7.68 -4.12 -0.85
C TRP A 75 8.15 -5.41 -1.53
N TYR A 76 7.41 -5.90 -2.52
CA TYR A 76 7.75 -7.13 -3.25
C TYR A 76 9.06 -7.02 -4.05
N ASN A 77 9.61 -5.81 -4.23
CA ASN A 77 10.93 -5.62 -4.84
C ASN A 77 12.09 -5.84 -3.85
N ILE A 78 11.83 -5.98 -2.55
CA ILE A 78 12.90 -6.17 -1.55
C ILE A 78 13.64 -7.47 -1.81
N TYR A 79 12.95 -8.51 -2.28
CA TYR A 79 13.52 -9.83 -2.50
C TYR A 79 13.08 -10.36 -3.88
N PRO A 80 13.94 -11.09 -4.61
CA PRO A 80 13.57 -11.73 -5.87
C PRO A 80 12.66 -12.95 -5.60
N PHE A 81 11.41 -12.69 -5.26
CA PHE A 81 10.41 -13.73 -5.03
C PHE A 81 10.08 -14.49 -6.32
N GLY A 82 9.71 -15.78 -6.19
CA GLY A 82 9.17 -16.57 -7.28
C GLY A 82 7.66 -16.34 -7.48
N PRO A 83 7.05 -17.06 -8.44
CA PRO A 83 5.63 -16.92 -8.77
C PRO A 83 4.69 -17.32 -7.63
N GLU A 84 5.15 -18.09 -6.64
CA GLU A 84 4.38 -18.50 -5.46
C GLU A 84 3.87 -17.32 -4.60
N ILE A 85 4.51 -16.14 -4.68
CA ILE A 85 4.09 -14.97 -3.90
C ILE A 85 2.91 -14.22 -4.52
N MET A 86 2.52 -14.52 -5.76
CA MET A 86 1.49 -13.77 -6.50
C MET A 86 0.16 -13.63 -5.74
N PRO A 87 -0.37 -14.67 -5.04
CA PRO A 87 -1.57 -14.52 -4.21
C PRO A 87 -1.38 -13.53 -3.07
N VAL A 88 -0.21 -13.53 -2.43
CA VAL A 88 0.10 -12.59 -1.33
C VAL A 88 0.16 -11.16 -1.86
N ILE A 89 0.79 -10.94 -3.02
CA ILE A 89 0.80 -9.63 -3.68
C ILE A 89 -0.63 -9.15 -3.96
N MET A 90 -1.52 -10.04 -4.42
CA MET A 90 -2.91 -9.69 -4.69
C MET A 90 -3.65 -9.25 -3.41
N TYR A 91 -3.53 -10.00 -2.32
CA TYR A 91 -4.13 -9.59 -1.04
C TYR A 91 -3.55 -8.29 -0.50
N CYS A 92 -2.22 -8.12 -0.58
CA CYS A 92 -1.55 -6.88 -0.20
C CYS A 92 -2.01 -5.70 -1.06
N ARG A 93 -2.28 -5.91 -2.35
CA ARG A 93 -2.84 -4.89 -3.25
C ARG A 93 -4.23 -4.45 -2.82
N VAL A 94 -5.12 -5.39 -2.49
CA VAL A 94 -6.45 -5.06 -1.97
C VAL A 94 -6.35 -4.27 -0.66
N ALA A 95 -5.49 -4.72 0.27
CA ALA A 95 -5.23 -4.00 1.51
C ALA A 95 -4.68 -2.59 1.26
N TRP A 96 -3.78 -2.44 0.28
CA TRP A 96 -3.23 -1.14 -0.11
C TRP A 96 -4.33 -0.20 -0.61
N TYR A 97 -5.23 -0.66 -1.49
CA TYR A 97 -6.37 0.13 -1.95
C TYR A 97 -7.33 0.51 -0.81
N PHE A 98 -7.54 -0.40 0.16
CA PHE A 98 -8.28 -0.07 1.37
C PHE A 98 -7.64 1.12 2.13
N PHE A 99 -6.33 1.12 2.33
CA PHE A 99 -5.63 2.23 2.99
C PHE A 99 -5.62 3.52 2.14
N VAL A 100 -5.62 3.43 0.81
CA VAL A 100 -5.77 4.60 -0.07
C VAL A 100 -7.13 5.27 0.12
N ILE A 101 -8.21 4.48 0.09
CA ILE A 101 -9.57 5.01 0.31
C ILE A 101 -9.72 5.56 1.72
N LEU A 102 -9.21 4.83 2.73
CA LEU A 102 -9.22 5.30 4.11
C LEU A 102 -8.50 6.64 4.25
N SER A 103 -7.29 6.77 3.70
CA SER A 103 -6.52 8.01 3.74
C SER A 103 -7.28 9.18 3.10
N LEU A 104 -7.90 8.94 1.94
CA LEU A 104 -8.72 9.95 1.27
C LEU A 104 -9.86 10.45 2.17
N LEU A 105 -10.63 9.52 2.75
CA LEU A 105 -11.74 9.84 3.66
C LEU A 105 -11.25 10.55 4.93
N MET A 106 -10.10 10.15 5.45
CA MET A 106 -9.45 10.81 6.58
C MET A 106 -9.07 12.25 6.23
N TYR A 107 -8.45 12.50 5.09
CA TYR A 107 -8.10 13.86 4.66
C TYR A 107 -9.33 14.76 4.53
N PHE A 108 -10.43 14.28 3.95
CA PHE A 108 -11.69 15.03 3.96
C PHE A 108 -12.20 15.31 5.38
N SER A 109 -12.03 14.35 6.28
CA SER A 109 -12.48 14.43 7.68
C SER A 109 -11.60 15.27 8.59
N THR A 110 -10.42 15.73 8.14
CA THR A 110 -9.52 16.61 8.93
C THR A 110 -10.20 17.91 9.36
N SER A 111 -11.13 18.41 8.54
CA SER A 111 -11.97 19.57 8.85
C SER A 111 -12.80 19.42 10.14
N SER A 112 -13.00 18.20 10.64
CA SER A 112 -13.66 17.92 11.92
C SER A 112 -12.80 18.32 13.13
N PHE A 113 -11.47 18.32 12.98
CA PHE A 113 -10.52 18.67 14.03
C PHE A 113 -9.94 20.07 13.82
N TYR A 114 -9.81 20.49 12.56
CA TYR A 114 -9.35 21.82 12.16
C TYR A 114 -10.49 22.55 11.42
N PRO A 115 -11.42 23.18 12.16
CA PRO A 115 -12.66 23.69 11.59
C PRO A 115 -12.42 24.85 10.61
N VAL A 116 -13.04 24.74 9.44
CA VAL A 116 -13.13 25.81 8.43
C VAL A 116 -14.52 26.46 8.48
N LYS A 117 -14.62 27.75 8.10
CA LYS A 117 -15.86 28.56 8.23
C LYS A 117 -17.14 27.88 7.70
N TYR A 118 -17.03 27.04 6.66
CA TYR A 118 -18.18 26.38 6.02
C TYR A 118 -18.51 24.97 6.54
N LEU A 119 -17.60 24.30 7.26
CA LEU A 119 -17.77 22.91 7.73
C LEU A 119 -17.90 22.82 9.26
N GLY A 120 -18.39 23.88 9.90
CA GLY A 120 -18.51 23.95 11.37
C GLY A 120 -19.37 22.83 11.98
N PHE A 121 -20.28 22.22 11.21
CA PHE A 121 -21.08 21.09 11.67
C PHE A 121 -20.25 19.82 11.94
N MET A 122 -19.08 19.66 11.29
CA MET A 122 -18.20 18.49 11.45
C MET A 122 -17.44 18.49 12.78
N ASN A 123 -17.33 19.65 13.44
CA ASN A 123 -16.68 19.79 14.75
C ASN A 123 -17.54 19.29 15.92
N LYS A 124 -18.74 18.75 15.68
CA LYS A 124 -19.57 18.17 16.73
C LYS A 124 -18.85 17.00 17.40
N ASN A 125 -18.88 16.95 18.73
CA ASN A 125 -18.21 15.90 19.53
C ASN A 125 -18.63 14.48 19.12
N ILE A 126 -19.90 14.29 18.74
CA ILE A 126 -20.43 13.00 18.27
C ILE A 126 -19.70 12.54 17.00
N ILE A 127 -19.45 13.44 16.06
CA ILE A 127 -18.77 13.11 14.80
C ILE A 127 -17.31 12.78 15.11
N ARG A 128 -16.60 13.68 15.80
CA ARG A 128 -15.18 13.51 16.14
C ARG A 128 -14.87 12.22 16.88
N ASN A 129 -15.74 11.79 17.81
CA ASN A 129 -15.53 10.54 18.56
C ASN A 129 -15.73 9.27 17.73
N ASN A 130 -16.54 9.33 16.67
CA ASN A 130 -16.91 8.16 15.87
C ASN A 130 -16.06 8.00 14.60
N LEU A 131 -15.41 9.07 14.11
CA LEU A 131 -14.59 9.02 12.87
C LEU A 131 -13.53 7.92 12.88
N PHE A 132 -12.92 7.64 14.03
CA PHE A 132 -11.91 6.59 14.16
C PHE A 132 -12.42 5.20 13.72
N TRP A 133 -13.72 4.91 13.91
CA TRP A 133 -14.33 3.62 13.55
C TRP A 133 -15.16 3.69 12.27
N VAL A 134 -15.84 4.82 12.04
CA VAL A 134 -16.71 5.00 10.87
C VAL A 134 -15.90 5.03 9.58
N LEU A 135 -14.73 5.67 9.55
CA LEU A 135 -13.94 5.79 8.32
C LEU A 135 -13.36 4.45 7.86
N PRO A 136 -12.76 3.62 8.72
CA PRO A 136 -12.38 2.25 8.35
C PRO A 136 -13.57 1.44 7.86
N LEU A 137 -14.71 1.49 8.55
CA LEU A 137 -15.92 0.75 8.16
C LEU A 137 -16.39 1.17 6.76
N LEU A 138 -16.48 2.47 6.49
CA LEU A 138 -16.87 2.98 5.18
C LEU A 138 -15.90 2.52 4.08
N SER A 139 -14.60 2.49 4.38
CA SER A 139 -13.56 2.04 3.45
C SER A 139 -13.71 0.55 3.12
N VAL A 140 -14.01 -0.29 4.12
CA VAL A 140 -14.32 -1.72 3.90
C VAL A 140 -15.55 -1.87 3.02
N LEU A 141 -16.61 -1.10 3.27
CA LEU A 141 -17.84 -1.18 2.47
C LEU A 141 -17.60 -0.77 1.01
N ILE A 142 -16.81 0.27 0.76
CA ILE A 142 -16.48 0.70 -0.60
C ILE A 142 -15.66 -0.37 -1.33
N ILE A 143 -14.58 -0.87 -0.72
CA ILE A 143 -13.73 -1.91 -1.31
C ILE A 143 -14.53 -3.20 -1.54
N GLY A 144 -15.32 -3.63 -0.55
CA GLY A 144 -16.16 -4.82 -0.66
C GLY A 144 -17.21 -4.69 -1.76
N SER A 145 -17.82 -3.51 -1.90
CA SER A 145 -18.76 -3.22 -3.00
C SER A 145 -18.08 -3.26 -4.36
N MET A 146 -16.86 -2.71 -4.49
CA MET A 146 -16.11 -2.76 -5.75
C MET A 146 -15.80 -4.21 -6.15
N ILE A 147 -15.31 -5.03 -5.22
CA ILE A 147 -15.01 -6.45 -5.48
C ILE A 147 -16.28 -7.21 -5.88
N TYR A 148 -17.38 -7.01 -5.14
CA TYR A 148 -18.64 -7.69 -5.41
C TYR A 148 -19.22 -7.35 -6.79
N ASN A 149 -19.23 -6.06 -7.16
CA ASN A 149 -19.78 -5.61 -8.43
C ASN A 149 -18.89 -5.96 -9.63
N ALA A 150 -17.57 -6.04 -9.45
CA ALA A 150 -16.64 -6.43 -10.51
C ALA A 150 -16.58 -7.95 -10.75
N GLY A 151 -17.10 -8.76 -9.82
CA GLY A 151 -17.11 -10.22 -9.93
C GLY A 151 -15.83 -10.91 -9.43
N GLY A 152 -14.87 -10.17 -8.87
CA GLY A 152 -13.61 -10.72 -8.40
C GLY A 152 -12.58 -9.65 -8.05
N MET A 153 -11.47 -10.07 -7.41
CA MET A 153 -10.38 -9.15 -7.06
C MET A 153 -9.58 -8.71 -8.29
N VAL A 154 -9.44 -9.60 -9.29
CA VAL A 154 -8.64 -9.35 -10.51
C VAL A 154 -9.31 -8.33 -11.41
N GLU A 155 -10.63 -8.41 -11.49
CA GLU A 155 -11.51 -7.58 -12.28
C GLU A 155 -11.66 -6.19 -11.63
N ALA A 156 -11.65 -6.13 -10.29
CA ALA A 156 -11.72 -4.88 -9.54
C ALA A 156 -10.39 -4.09 -9.51
N PHE A 157 -9.26 -4.78 -9.41
CA PHE A 157 -7.95 -4.16 -9.12
C PHE A 157 -6.85 -4.49 -10.12
N GLY A 158 -7.19 -5.16 -11.22
CA GLY A 158 -6.26 -5.59 -12.26
C GLY A 158 -5.53 -6.89 -11.93
N GLY A 159 -5.19 -7.62 -12.98
CA GLY A 159 -4.45 -8.88 -12.91
C GLY A 159 -3.00 -8.75 -12.46
N LEU A 160 -2.37 -9.91 -12.29
CA LEU A 160 -0.96 -10.05 -11.96
C LEU A 160 -0.30 -11.01 -12.95
N VAL A 161 0.84 -10.58 -13.46
CA VAL A 161 1.66 -11.36 -14.39
C VAL A 161 3.07 -11.41 -13.84
N PHE A 162 3.63 -12.61 -13.76
CA PHE A 162 5.01 -12.83 -13.37
C PHE A 162 5.81 -13.24 -14.60
N LEU A 163 6.86 -12.46 -14.88
CA LEU A 163 7.79 -12.70 -15.97
C LEU A 163 9.07 -13.29 -15.38
N SER A 164 9.34 -14.56 -15.67
CA SER A 164 10.59 -15.22 -15.29
C SER A 164 11.48 -15.35 -16.50
N ASP A 165 12.58 -14.61 -16.54
CA ASP A 165 13.59 -14.82 -17.59
C ASP A 165 14.56 -15.90 -17.12
N LYS A 166 14.53 -17.06 -17.78
CA LYS A 166 15.41 -18.19 -17.41
C LYS A 166 16.83 -18.03 -17.97
N GLU A 167 16.98 -17.30 -19.08
CA GLU A 167 18.26 -17.11 -19.78
C GLU A 167 18.21 -15.88 -20.71
N TYR A 168 19.30 -15.11 -20.77
CA TYR A 168 19.40 -13.90 -21.60
C TYR A 168 19.18 -14.23 -23.08
N GLY A 169 18.05 -13.80 -23.66
CA GLY A 169 17.73 -14.00 -25.09
C GLY A 169 16.71 -15.11 -25.39
N ILE A 170 16.17 -15.79 -24.39
CA ILE A 170 15.01 -16.69 -24.53
C ILE A 170 13.75 -15.92 -24.10
N PRO A 171 12.59 -16.04 -24.79
CA PRO A 171 11.36 -15.42 -24.30
C PRO A 171 11.04 -15.96 -22.90
N GLY A 172 10.95 -15.06 -21.92
CA GLY A 172 10.69 -15.39 -20.53
C GLY A 172 9.40 -16.19 -20.34
N GLU A 173 9.38 -17.06 -19.33
CA GLU A 173 8.20 -17.82 -18.95
C GLU A 173 7.22 -16.89 -18.23
N LEU A 174 6.02 -16.79 -18.79
CA LEU A 174 4.95 -15.92 -18.30
C LEU A 174 3.99 -16.75 -17.44
N THR A 175 3.99 -16.47 -16.14
CA THR A 175 3.03 -17.06 -15.19
C THR A 175 1.92 -16.06 -14.92
N LEU A 176 0.68 -16.44 -15.20
CA LEU A 176 -0.51 -15.63 -14.96
C LEU A 176 -1.12 -15.95 -13.60
N TYR A 177 -1.58 -14.91 -12.90
CA TYR A 177 -2.47 -15.10 -11.76
C TYR A 177 -3.85 -15.56 -12.27
N PRO A 178 -4.54 -16.48 -11.59
CA PRO A 178 -5.87 -16.95 -12.01
C PRO A 178 -6.83 -15.78 -12.29
N GLY A 179 -7.47 -15.77 -13.46
CA GLY A 179 -8.37 -14.71 -13.90
C GLY A 179 -7.69 -13.51 -14.58
N SER A 180 -6.36 -13.49 -14.70
CA SER A 180 -5.64 -12.41 -15.39
C SER A 180 -5.51 -12.68 -16.88
N ASP A 181 -5.73 -11.66 -17.70
CA ASP A 181 -5.49 -11.73 -19.14
C ASP A 181 -3.97 -11.67 -19.45
N PRO A 182 -3.50 -12.37 -20.51
CA PRO A 182 -2.14 -12.24 -20.98
C PRO A 182 -1.86 -10.82 -21.48
N LEU A 183 -0.65 -10.32 -21.20
CA LEU A 183 -0.17 -9.04 -21.76
C LEU A 183 -0.11 -9.17 -23.28
N VAL A 184 -0.94 -8.39 -23.99
CA VAL A 184 -0.93 -8.25 -25.46
C VAL A 184 0.27 -7.44 -25.89
#